data_AF-A0A0K2B1W3-F1
#
_entry.id   AF-A0A0K2B1W3-F1
#
_cell.length_a   1.000
_cell.length_b   1.000
_cell.length_c   1.000
_cell.angle_alpha   90.00
_cell.angle_beta   90.00
_cell.angle_gamma   90.00
#
_symmetry.space_group_name_H-M   'P 1'
#
loop_
_entity.id
_entity.type
_entity.pdbx_description
1 polymer ?
#
loop_
_entity_poly.entity_id
_entity_poly.type
_entity_poly.pdbx_seq_one_letter_code
_entity_poly.pdbx_strand_id
1 'polypeptide(L)'
;MAFQAGGQRPAPRPVPASPDAQAYLQDYTALLEAVAFPSLVVDHRWDVVLTNGAFRTLFRGAGPHPTAMPGDNFLRFVLFHPDASDVLGEHESSWCLPMLAHFAATLERYGHDHGLQAVRREIAQDPIMEAAYRQGLPHWMRAVGAEAVEHDGAVRPLHHPDPRWGATECRVVVETPRALEELGYSRLTLVLREPRRTPPRPPRPRRGAARLRVVPASE
;
A
#
# COMPACT_ATOMS: atom_id res chain seq x y z
N MET A 1 -19.02 -9.53 7.19
CA MET A 1 -18.55 -10.36 8.31
C MET A 1 -17.69 -9.49 9.21
N ALA A 2 -17.92 -9.50 10.52
CA ALA A 2 -17.25 -8.60 11.46
C ALA A 2 -15.89 -9.18 11.85
N PHE A 3 -14.81 -8.43 11.60
CA PHE A 3 -13.46 -8.74 12.10
C PHE A 3 -13.47 -8.66 13.63
N GLN A 4 -13.66 -9.79 14.32
CA GLN A 4 -13.39 -9.91 15.75
C GLN A 4 -11.93 -10.33 15.96
N ALA A 5 -11.00 -9.39 15.77
CA ALA A 5 -9.64 -9.49 16.30
C ALA A 5 -9.55 -8.59 17.53
N GLY A 6 -10.13 -9.04 18.64
CA GLY A 6 -10.19 -8.34 19.93
C GLY A 6 -8.87 -8.35 20.71
N GLY A 7 -7.75 -8.04 20.06
CA GLY A 7 -6.48 -7.81 20.72
C GLY A 7 -6.08 -6.35 20.58
N GLN A 8 -6.06 -5.59 21.68
CA GLN A 8 -5.34 -4.33 21.69
C GLN A 8 -3.87 -4.64 21.38
N ARG A 9 -3.35 -4.02 20.32
CA ARG A 9 -1.95 -4.14 19.98
C ARG A 9 -1.12 -3.51 21.10
N PRO A 10 -0.07 -4.18 21.62
CA PRO A 10 0.96 -3.47 22.37
C PRO A 10 1.49 -2.35 21.48
N ALA A 11 1.53 -1.12 21.99
CA ALA A 11 2.12 0.01 21.28
C ALA A 11 3.50 -0.41 20.72
N PRO A 12 3.86 -0.02 19.48
CA PRO A 12 5.18 -0.29 18.95
C PRO A 12 6.17 0.15 20.02
N ARG A 13 6.96 -0.80 20.54
CA ARG A 13 7.97 -0.47 21.54
C ARG A 13 8.93 0.45 20.81
N PRO A 14 9.09 1.71 21.22
CA PRO A 14 10.21 2.47 20.74
C PRO A 14 11.43 1.64 21.12
N VAL A 15 12.22 1.24 20.13
CA VAL A 15 13.63 0.93 20.41
C VAL A 15 14.11 2.13 21.23
N PRO A 16 14.75 1.96 22.40
CA PRO A 16 15.29 3.09 23.12
C PRO A 16 16.35 3.74 22.23
N ALA A 17 15.89 4.68 21.41
CA ALA A 17 16.71 5.51 20.58
C ALA A 17 17.57 6.30 21.55
N SER A 18 18.88 6.22 21.38
CA SER A 18 19.81 7.08 22.09
C SER A 18 19.35 8.55 22.00
N PRO A 19 19.74 9.42 22.93
CA PRO A 19 19.40 10.84 22.84
C PRO A 19 19.74 11.44 21.46
N ASP A 20 20.87 11.04 20.87
CA ASP A 20 21.28 11.44 19.53
C ASP A 20 20.33 10.95 18.43
N ALA A 21 19.86 9.70 18.52
CA ALA A 21 18.88 9.16 17.58
C ALA A 21 17.52 9.88 17.70
N GLN A 22 17.12 10.28 18.92
CA GLN A 22 15.90 11.07 19.11
C GLN A 22 16.04 12.48 18.52
N ALA A 23 17.18 13.15 18.75
CA ALA A 23 17.47 14.45 18.16
C ALA A 23 17.47 14.38 16.62
N TYR A 24 18.11 13.35 16.05
CA TYR A 24 18.08 13.11 14.61
C TYR A 24 16.66 12.92 14.08
N LEU A 25 15.81 12.12 14.74
CA LEU A 25 14.43 11.93 14.31
C LEU A 25 13.59 13.21 14.43
N GLN A 26 13.87 14.08 15.40
CA GLN A 26 13.22 15.39 15.51
C GLN A 26 13.58 16.28 14.32
N ASP A 27 14.87 16.38 13.98
CA ASP A 27 15.33 17.13 12.81
C ASP A 27 14.77 16.53 11.51
N TYR A 28 14.75 15.20 11.41
CA TYR A 28 14.18 14.49 10.27
C TYR A 28 12.67 14.72 10.14
N THR A 29 11.95 14.91 11.25
CA THR A 29 10.52 15.27 11.22
C THR A 29 10.31 16.61 10.54
N ALA A 30 11.13 17.62 10.87
CA ALA A 30 11.06 18.93 10.22
C ALA A 30 11.31 18.83 8.69
N LEU A 31 12.28 18.01 8.29
CA LEU A 31 12.54 17.71 6.88
C LEU A 31 11.35 17.01 6.21
N LEU A 32 10.78 16.00 6.87
CA LEU A 32 9.65 15.22 6.35
C LEU A 32 8.39 16.08 6.17
N GLU A 33 8.13 17.01 7.09
CA GLU A 33 7.02 17.96 7.01
C GLU A 33 7.17 18.97 5.85
N ALA A 34 8.38 19.24 5.38
CA ALA A 34 8.61 20.09 4.21
C ALA A 34 8.31 19.39 2.87
N VAL A 35 8.17 18.06 2.86
CA VAL A 35 7.86 17.28 1.65
C VAL A 35 6.37 17.44 1.30
N ALA A 36 6.07 17.91 0.09
CA ALA A 36 4.70 18.15 -0.36
C ALA A 36 3.87 16.88 -0.61
N PHE A 37 4.53 15.72 -0.72
CA PHE A 37 3.90 14.44 -1.01
C PHE A 37 3.68 13.61 0.26
N PRO A 38 2.62 12.77 0.30
CA PRO A 38 2.40 11.84 1.41
C PRO A 38 3.63 11.00 1.71
N SER A 39 4.20 11.19 2.90
CA SER A 39 5.45 10.54 3.30
C SER A 39 5.34 9.97 4.70
N LEU A 40 5.96 8.80 4.89
CA LEU A 40 6.04 8.09 6.16
C LEU A 40 7.42 7.46 6.34
N VAL A 41 7.82 7.28 7.59
CA VAL A 41 9.01 6.51 7.97
C VAL A 41 8.55 5.28 8.73
N VAL A 42 9.06 4.12 8.38
CA VAL A 42 8.65 2.83 8.96
C VAL A 42 9.85 1.96 9.32
N ASP A 43 9.65 1.05 10.28
CA ASP A 43 10.61 -0.03 10.56
C ASP A 43 10.43 -1.25 9.63
N HIS A 44 11.20 -2.32 9.87
CA HIS A 44 11.10 -3.56 9.10
C HIS A 44 9.77 -4.31 9.28
N ARG A 45 8.94 -3.95 10.26
CA ARG A 45 7.58 -4.48 10.46
C ARG A 45 6.51 -3.57 9.87
N TRP A 46 6.90 -2.50 9.19
CA TRP A 46 6.04 -1.43 8.72
C TRP A 46 5.35 -0.67 9.86
N ASP A 47 5.88 -0.73 11.09
CA ASP A 47 5.44 0.15 12.16
C ASP A 47 5.85 1.58 11.83
N VAL A 48 4.88 2.47 11.89
CA VAL A 48 5.06 3.86 11.47
C VAL A 48 5.73 4.64 12.60
N VAL A 49 6.88 5.20 12.29
CA VAL A 49 7.69 6.01 13.20
C VAL A 49 7.35 7.48 13.04
N LEU A 50 7.25 7.96 11.78
CA LEU A 50 6.94 9.35 11.44
C LEU A 50 5.98 9.41 10.25
N THR A 51 5.17 10.46 10.21
CA THR A 51 4.35 10.84 9.04
C THR A 51 4.40 12.34 8.85
N ASN A 52 4.19 12.83 7.63
CA ASN A 52 3.97 14.25 7.39
C ASN A 52 2.49 14.63 7.27
N GLY A 53 2.22 15.94 7.19
CA GLY A 53 0.87 16.48 7.01
C GLY A 53 0.16 15.99 5.74
N ALA A 54 0.90 15.80 4.64
CA ALA A 54 0.35 15.27 3.40
C ALA A 54 -0.15 13.83 3.56
N PHE A 55 0.59 12.98 4.28
CA PHE A 55 0.18 11.61 4.60
C PHE A 55 -1.06 11.60 5.47
N ARG A 56 -1.06 12.38 6.56
CA ARG A 56 -2.23 12.50 7.44
C ARG A 56 -3.46 13.00 6.68
N THR A 57 -3.28 13.89 5.72
CA THR A 57 -4.37 14.39 4.86
C THR A 57 -4.88 13.30 3.92
N LEU A 58 -4.00 12.52 3.28
CA LEU A 58 -4.38 11.45 2.38
C LEU A 58 -5.21 10.37 3.10
N PHE A 59 -4.80 9.98 4.31
CA PHE A 59 -5.43 8.89 5.06
C PHE A 59 -6.47 9.36 6.10
N ARG A 60 -6.82 10.66 6.15
CA ARG A 60 -7.74 11.24 7.15
C ARG A 60 -9.14 10.60 7.17
N GLY A 61 -9.54 9.98 6.06
CA GLY A 61 -10.86 9.37 5.89
C GLY A 61 -10.98 7.98 6.50
N ALA A 62 -9.85 7.32 6.83
CA ALA A 62 -9.86 6.00 7.44
C ALA A 62 -10.48 6.08 8.85
N GLY A 63 -11.52 5.27 9.06
CA GLY A 63 -12.16 5.12 10.36
C GLY A 63 -11.23 4.50 11.40
N PRO A 64 -11.59 4.57 12.70
CA PRO A 64 -10.79 3.94 13.75
C PRO A 64 -10.76 2.42 13.59
N HIS A 65 -9.57 1.84 13.64
CA HIS A 65 -9.35 0.39 13.64
C HIS A 65 -8.36 0.02 14.74
N PRO A 66 -8.59 -1.05 15.53
CA PRO A 66 -7.81 -1.34 16.73
C PRO A 66 -6.33 -1.63 16.46
N THR A 67 -5.98 -2.08 15.26
CA THR A 67 -4.64 -2.59 14.96
C THR A 67 -4.11 -2.21 13.58
N ALA A 68 -4.89 -1.54 12.74
CA ALA A 68 -4.58 -1.36 11.31
C ALA A 68 -4.67 0.10 10.89
N MET A 69 -4.50 1.05 11.82
CA MET A 69 -4.45 2.45 11.47
C MET A 69 -3.25 2.73 10.55
N PRO A 70 -3.42 3.55 9.50
CA PRO A 70 -2.34 3.85 8.55
C PRO A 70 -1.17 4.59 9.19
N GLY A 71 -1.42 5.32 10.29
CA GLY A 71 -0.38 5.98 11.09
C GLY A 71 0.26 5.10 12.16
N ASP A 72 -0.19 3.86 12.35
CA ASP A 72 0.37 2.92 13.34
C ASP A 72 1.18 1.82 12.66
N ASN A 73 0.60 1.18 11.62
CA ASN A 73 1.32 0.20 10.81
C ASN A 73 0.76 0.14 9.39
N PHE A 74 1.62 0.49 8.43
CA PHE A 74 1.20 0.64 7.04
C PHE A 74 0.89 -0.71 6.37
N LEU A 75 1.65 -1.77 6.66
CA LEU A 75 1.36 -3.12 6.16
C LEU A 75 -0.04 -3.57 6.60
N ARG A 76 -0.34 -3.42 7.89
CA ARG A 76 -1.62 -3.82 8.46
C ARG A 76 -2.77 -3.00 7.91
N PHE A 77 -2.57 -1.71 7.68
CA PHE A 77 -3.56 -0.89 6.98
C PHE A 77 -3.88 -1.49 5.61
N VAL A 78 -2.85 -1.78 4.80
CA VAL A 78 -3.05 -2.38 3.48
C VAL A 78 -3.75 -3.73 3.57
N LEU A 79 -3.38 -4.61 4.51
CA LEU A 79 -3.89 -5.99 4.54
C LEU A 79 -5.24 -6.16 5.24
N PHE A 80 -5.54 -5.35 6.27
CA PHE A 80 -6.63 -5.65 7.21
C PHE A 80 -7.61 -4.50 7.42
N HIS A 81 -7.29 -3.27 7.01
CA HIS A 81 -8.20 -2.15 7.24
C HIS A 81 -9.35 -2.17 6.22
N PRO A 82 -10.63 -2.10 6.66
CA PRO A 82 -11.77 -2.13 5.75
C PRO A 82 -11.76 -0.97 4.74
N ASP A 83 -11.34 0.21 5.17
CA ASP A 83 -11.29 1.42 4.34
C ASP A 83 -10.02 1.52 3.47
N ALA A 84 -9.18 0.48 3.41
CA ALA A 84 -7.94 0.53 2.64
C ALA A 84 -8.19 0.79 1.15
N SER A 85 -9.24 0.20 0.58
CA SER A 85 -9.63 0.37 -0.82
C SER A 85 -10.24 1.74 -1.14
N ASP A 86 -10.64 2.52 -0.12
CA ASP A 86 -11.12 3.89 -0.30
C ASP A 86 -9.98 4.84 -0.66
N VAL A 87 -8.74 4.51 -0.27
CA VAL A 87 -7.53 5.32 -0.52
C VAL A 87 -6.60 4.64 -1.54
N LEU A 88 -6.47 3.32 -1.47
CA LEU A 88 -5.56 2.53 -2.30
C LEU A 88 -6.33 1.95 -3.49
N GLY A 89 -6.24 2.61 -4.65
CA GLY A 89 -6.93 2.18 -5.87
C GLY A 89 -6.48 0.78 -6.31
N GLU A 90 -7.36 0.03 -6.97
CA GLU A 90 -7.11 -1.37 -7.37
C GLU A 90 -6.45 -2.20 -6.25
N HIS A 91 -6.98 -2.03 -5.03
CA HIS A 91 -6.36 -2.46 -3.77
C HIS A 91 -5.77 -3.86 -3.81
N GLU A 92 -6.52 -4.86 -4.28
CA GLU A 92 -6.07 -6.26 -4.28
C GLU A 92 -4.82 -6.49 -5.14
N SER A 93 -4.87 -6.10 -6.42
CA SER A 93 -3.82 -6.37 -7.39
C SER A 93 -2.61 -5.45 -7.24
N SER A 94 -2.87 -4.20 -6.88
CA SER A 94 -1.90 -3.11 -7.00
C SER A 94 -1.32 -2.69 -5.65
N TRP A 95 -1.85 -3.19 -4.53
CA TRP A 95 -1.32 -2.94 -3.18
C TRP A 95 -1.21 -4.20 -2.32
N CYS A 96 -2.29 -4.97 -2.17
CA CYS A 96 -2.33 -6.11 -1.25
C CYS A 96 -1.32 -7.20 -1.64
N LEU A 97 -1.37 -7.71 -2.88
CA LEU A 97 -0.44 -8.74 -3.34
C LEU A 97 1.04 -8.32 -3.28
N PRO A 98 1.43 -7.11 -3.75
CA PRO A 98 2.78 -6.59 -3.55
C PRO A 98 3.19 -6.50 -2.08
N MET A 99 2.31 -6.02 -1.19
CA MET A 99 2.61 -5.96 0.24
C MET A 99 2.73 -7.36 0.88
N LEU A 100 1.94 -8.34 0.45
CA LEU A 100 2.11 -9.74 0.86
C LEU A 100 3.45 -10.31 0.38
N ALA A 101 3.90 -9.94 -0.83
CA ALA A 101 5.20 -10.35 -1.36
C ALA A 101 6.35 -9.80 -0.50
N HIS A 102 6.32 -8.50 -0.18
CA HIS A 102 7.28 -7.89 0.73
C HIS A 102 7.24 -8.52 2.13
N PHE A 103 6.05 -8.75 2.66
CA PHE A 103 5.89 -9.40 3.95
C PHE A 103 6.50 -10.79 3.95
N ALA A 104 6.27 -11.61 2.91
CA ALA A 104 6.84 -12.94 2.80
C ALA A 104 8.39 -12.91 2.79
N ALA A 105 8.98 -12.02 2.00
CA ALA A 105 10.44 -11.85 1.93
C ALA A 105 11.03 -11.37 3.27
N THR A 106 10.39 -10.40 3.93
CA THR A 106 10.83 -9.91 5.23
C THR A 106 10.65 -10.98 6.32
N LEU A 107 9.57 -11.76 6.29
CA LEU A 107 9.35 -12.86 7.22
C LEU A 107 10.39 -13.97 7.05
N GLU A 108 10.81 -14.27 5.83
CA GLU A 108 11.90 -15.21 5.56
C GLU A 108 13.22 -14.73 6.18
N ARG A 109 13.55 -13.44 6.01
CA ARG A 109 14.76 -12.83 6.58
C ARG A 109 14.72 -12.71 8.11
N TYR A 110 13.56 -12.43 8.70
CA TYR A 110 13.38 -12.18 10.12
C TYR A 110 12.41 -13.19 10.76
N GLY A 111 12.60 -14.48 10.48
CA GLY A 111 11.64 -15.53 10.85
C GLY A 111 11.35 -15.69 12.35
N HIS A 112 12.19 -15.16 13.24
CA HIS A 112 12.00 -15.22 14.70
C HIS A 112 11.32 -13.96 15.26
N ASP A 113 11.03 -12.98 14.40
CA ASP A 113 10.39 -11.75 14.79
C ASP A 113 8.92 -11.99 15.21
N HIS A 114 8.62 -11.82 16.49
CA HIS A 114 7.28 -12.07 17.03
C HIS A 114 6.19 -11.17 16.43
N GLY A 115 6.53 -9.96 15.98
CA GLY A 115 5.60 -9.03 15.34
C GLY A 115 5.19 -9.52 13.96
N LEU A 116 6.17 -9.90 13.13
CA LEU A 116 5.91 -10.49 11.82
C LEU A 116 5.16 -11.82 11.93
N GLN A 117 5.51 -12.64 12.93
CA GLN A 117 4.79 -13.89 13.21
C GLN A 117 3.34 -13.65 13.67
N ALA A 118 3.05 -12.52 14.33
CA ALA A 118 1.67 -12.15 14.65
C ALA A 118 0.87 -11.83 13.39
N VAL A 119 1.42 -11.03 12.48
CA VAL A 119 0.80 -10.75 11.17
C VAL A 119 0.58 -12.05 10.38
N ARG A 120 1.55 -12.97 10.37
CA ARG A 120 1.39 -14.29 9.72
C ARG A 120 0.22 -15.07 10.30
N ARG A 121 0.03 -15.07 11.62
CA ARG A 121 -1.09 -15.76 12.28
C ARG A 121 -2.43 -15.12 11.94
N GLU A 122 -2.49 -13.80 11.84
CA GLU A 122 -3.71 -13.10 11.43
C GLU A 122 -4.08 -13.39 9.97
N ILE A 123 -3.09 -13.42 9.07
CA ILE A 123 -3.26 -13.91 7.69
C ILE A 123 -3.86 -15.32 7.68
N ALA A 124 -3.35 -16.24 8.54
CA ALA A 124 -3.86 -17.61 8.63
C ALA A 124 -5.29 -17.72 9.17
N GLN A 125 -5.77 -16.73 9.92
CA GLN A 125 -7.12 -16.75 10.49
C GLN A 125 -8.20 -16.36 9.49
N ASP A 126 -7.83 -15.63 8.43
CA ASP A 126 -8.72 -15.29 7.32
C ASP A 126 -8.49 -16.29 6.17
N PRO A 127 -9.47 -17.17 5.84
CA PRO A 127 -9.32 -18.15 4.77
C PRO A 127 -9.02 -17.55 3.39
N ILE A 128 -9.54 -16.35 3.11
CA ILE A 128 -9.31 -15.67 1.82
C ILE A 128 -7.87 -15.15 1.80
N MET A 129 -7.43 -14.49 2.88
CA MET A 129 -6.06 -13.98 2.98
C MET A 129 -5.02 -15.10 3.01
N GLU A 130 -5.30 -16.21 3.70
CA GLU A 130 -4.43 -17.39 3.72
C GLU A 130 -4.32 -18.03 2.33
N ALA A 131 -5.43 -18.12 1.59
CA ALA A 131 -5.42 -18.60 0.21
C ALA A 131 -4.64 -17.64 -0.71
N ALA A 132 -4.84 -16.33 -0.56
CA ALA A 132 -4.07 -15.31 -1.28
C ALA A 132 -2.57 -15.44 -0.97
N TYR A 133 -2.17 -15.62 0.29
CA TYR A 133 -0.77 -15.75 0.68
C TYR A 133 -0.13 -17.07 0.19
N ARG A 134 -0.80 -18.22 0.36
CA ARG A 134 -0.21 -19.53 0.04
C ARG A 134 -0.30 -19.92 -1.43
N GLN A 135 -1.35 -19.48 -2.11
CA GLN A 135 -1.66 -19.92 -3.48
C GLN A 135 -1.64 -18.75 -4.46
N GLY A 136 -2.29 -17.63 -4.09
CA GLY A 136 -2.39 -16.44 -4.94
C GLY A 136 -1.05 -15.78 -5.21
N LEU A 137 -0.26 -15.53 -4.17
CA LEU A 137 1.01 -14.82 -4.24
C LEU A 137 2.04 -15.56 -5.12
N PRO A 138 2.31 -16.88 -4.96
CA PRO A 138 3.19 -17.61 -5.88
C PRO A 138 2.72 -17.63 -7.34
N HIS A 139 1.41 -17.61 -7.59
CA HIS A 139 0.89 -17.52 -8.94
C HIS A 139 1.09 -16.11 -9.52
N TRP A 140 0.75 -15.09 -8.75
CA TRP A 140 0.93 -13.69 -9.11
C TRP A 140 2.40 -13.37 -9.42
N MET A 141 3.34 -13.72 -8.53
CA MET A 141 4.78 -13.49 -8.74
C MET A 141 5.30 -14.12 -10.04
N ARG A 142 4.80 -15.31 -10.41
CA ARG A 142 5.15 -15.95 -11.69
C ARG A 142 4.58 -15.24 -12.90
N ALA A 143 3.41 -14.63 -12.76
CA ALA A 143 2.72 -13.91 -13.84
C ALA A 143 3.30 -12.50 -14.07
N VAL A 144 3.62 -11.76 -13.00
CA VAL A 144 4.07 -10.36 -13.07
C VAL A 144 5.60 -10.20 -13.05
N GLY A 145 6.34 -11.25 -12.67
CA GLY A 145 7.80 -11.23 -12.58
C GLY A 145 8.32 -10.62 -11.27
N ALA A 146 9.61 -10.82 -11.00
CA ALA A 146 10.26 -10.35 -9.77
C ALA A 146 10.26 -8.82 -9.63
N GLU A 147 10.33 -8.09 -10.75
CA GLU A 147 10.30 -6.61 -10.74
C GLU A 147 8.98 -6.04 -10.18
N ALA A 148 7.86 -6.75 -10.31
CA ALA A 148 6.58 -6.30 -9.76
C ALA A 148 6.52 -6.42 -8.23
N VAL A 149 7.45 -7.15 -7.63
CA VAL A 149 7.66 -7.23 -6.18
C VAL A 149 8.49 -6.04 -5.69
N GLU A 150 9.18 -5.31 -6.55
CA GLU A 150 9.94 -4.13 -6.11
C GLU A 150 9.00 -3.04 -5.61
N HIS A 151 9.26 -2.55 -4.40
CA HIS A 151 8.46 -1.48 -3.82
C HIS A 151 8.85 -0.13 -4.41
N ASP A 152 10.17 0.08 -4.53
CA ASP A 152 10.73 1.33 -4.99
C ASP A 152 10.55 1.51 -6.49
N GLY A 153 10.14 2.71 -6.90
CA GLY A 153 9.84 3.04 -8.28
C GLY A 153 8.49 2.54 -8.79
N ALA A 154 7.80 1.66 -8.06
CA ALA A 154 6.50 1.12 -8.44
C ALA A 154 5.46 2.24 -8.60
N VAL A 155 4.63 2.13 -9.64
CA VAL A 155 3.51 3.05 -9.86
C VAL A 155 2.23 2.34 -9.45
N ARG A 156 1.45 2.96 -8.55
CA ARG A 156 0.26 2.36 -7.95
C ARG A 156 -0.93 3.33 -7.99
N PRO A 157 -2.13 2.86 -8.32
CA PRO A 157 -3.34 3.68 -8.30
C PRO A 157 -3.71 4.10 -6.87
N LEU A 158 -4.26 5.30 -6.73
CA LEU A 158 -4.56 5.96 -5.46
C LEU A 158 -5.81 6.83 -5.63
N HIS A 159 -6.66 6.88 -4.60
CA HIS A 159 -7.76 7.82 -4.50
C HIS A 159 -7.39 8.93 -3.51
N HIS A 160 -7.17 10.13 -4.03
CA HIS A 160 -6.82 11.29 -3.23
C HIS A 160 -8.08 12.08 -2.85
N PRO A 161 -8.22 12.55 -1.58
CA PRO A 161 -9.43 13.23 -1.12
C PRO A 161 -9.65 14.61 -1.75
N ASP A 162 -8.59 15.29 -2.21
CA ASP A 162 -8.72 16.49 -3.05
C ASP A 162 -9.23 16.09 -4.45
N PRO A 163 -10.41 16.58 -4.88
CA PRO A 163 -11.00 16.27 -6.19
C PRO A 163 -10.15 16.67 -7.39
N ARG A 164 -9.18 17.58 -7.22
CA ARG A 164 -8.22 17.94 -8.29
C ARG A 164 -7.35 16.76 -8.70
N TRP A 165 -7.07 15.87 -7.75
CA TRP A 165 -6.37 14.61 -7.97
C TRP A 165 -7.36 13.47 -8.18
N GLY A 166 -8.36 13.34 -7.30
CA GLY A 166 -9.36 12.27 -7.36
C GLY A 166 -8.71 10.88 -7.49
N ALA A 167 -9.17 10.07 -8.45
CA ALA A 167 -8.48 8.86 -8.83
C ALA A 167 -7.25 9.17 -9.68
N THR A 168 -6.07 8.82 -9.16
CA THR A 168 -4.78 9.10 -9.78
C THR A 168 -3.80 7.93 -9.59
N GLU A 169 -2.57 8.09 -10.06
CA GLU A 169 -1.46 7.19 -9.77
C GLU A 169 -0.45 7.90 -8.86
N CYS A 170 0.24 7.13 -8.03
CA CYS A 170 1.41 7.58 -7.29
C CYS A 170 2.62 6.71 -7.66
N ARG A 171 3.80 7.30 -7.69
CA ARG A 171 5.05 6.54 -7.65
C ARG A 171 5.47 6.38 -6.20
N VAL A 172 5.73 5.15 -5.79
CA VAL A 172 6.35 4.85 -4.51
C VAL A 172 7.85 5.10 -4.66
N VAL A 173 8.39 5.94 -3.79
CA VAL A 173 9.84 6.17 -3.67
C VAL A 173 10.25 5.70 -2.29
N VAL A 174 11.17 4.75 -2.22
CA VAL A 174 11.72 4.23 -0.97
C VAL A 174 13.15 4.71 -0.82
N GLU A 175 13.44 5.34 0.31
CA GLU A 175 14.77 5.86 0.62
C GLU A 175 15.19 5.41 2.00
N THR A 176 16.43 4.94 2.09
CA THR A 176 17.03 4.53 3.37
C THR A 176 18.35 5.28 3.54
N PRO A 177 18.33 6.59 3.88
CA PRO A 177 19.54 7.31 4.27
C PRO A 177 20.27 6.55 5.37
N ARG A 178 21.61 6.56 5.36
CA ARG A 178 22.44 5.77 6.27
C ARG A 178 22.03 5.86 7.74
N ALA A 179 21.73 7.07 8.23
CA ALA A 179 21.30 7.26 9.61
C ALA A 179 19.93 6.62 9.92
N LEU A 180 19.01 6.55 8.95
CA LEU A 180 17.77 5.76 9.10
C LEU A 180 18.05 4.26 8.99
N GLU A 181 18.95 3.83 8.09
CA GLU A 181 19.35 2.43 7.95
C GLU A 181 19.94 1.87 9.25
N GLU A 182 20.82 2.63 9.91
CA GLU A 182 21.44 2.28 11.19
C GLU A 182 20.39 2.14 12.31
N LEU A 183 19.25 2.82 12.20
CA LEU A 183 18.09 2.70 13.09
C LEU A 183 17.08 1.61 12.66
N GLY A 184 17.31 0.96 11.51
CA GLY A 184 16.40 -0.03 10.94
C GLY A 184 15.15 0.57 10.30
N TYR A 185 15.20 1.83 9.88
CA TYR A 185 14.08 2.57 9.31
C TYR A 185 14.26 2.85 7.82
N SER A 186 13.14 2.92 7.09
CA SER A 186 13.10 3.42 5.71
C SER A 186 12.01 4.47 5.54
N ARG A 187 12.24 5.44 4.66
CA ARG A 187 11.25 6.43 4.23
C ARG A 187 10.52 5.90 3.00
N LEU A 188 9.19 6.02 3.00
CA LEU A 188 8.35 5.84 1.82
C LEU A 188 7.71 7.19 1.49
N THR A 189 7.69 7.55 0.21
CA THR A 189 7.01 8.73 -0.32
C THR A 189 6.10 8.33 -1.48
N LEU A 190 4.84 8.74 -1.44
CA LEU A 190 3.86 8.53 -2.51
C LEU A 190 3.82 9.79 -3.40
N VAL A 191 4.67 9.83 -4.41
CA VAL A 191 4.76 10.96 -5.35
C VAL A 191 3.56 10.92 -6.29
N LEU A 192 2.58 11.80 -6.07
CA LEU A 192 1.39 11.90 -6.90
C LEU A 192 1.78 12.26 -8.33
N ARG A 193 1.28 11.50 -9.30
CA ARG A 193 1.45 11.79 -10.72
C ARG A 193 0.20 12.51 -11.20
N GLU A 194 0.37 13.49 -12.08
CA GLU A 194 -0.79 14.12 -12.70
C GLU A 194 -1.63 13.05 -13.41
N PRO A 195 -2.95 13.03 -13.20
CA PRO A 195 -3.81 12.12 -13.91
C PRO A 195 -3.59 12.37 -15.40
N ARG A 196 -3.10 11.36 -16.12
CA ARG A 196 -2.94 11.45 -17.57
C ARG A 196 -4.30 11.86 -18.12
N ARG A 197 -4.42 13.11 -18.58
CA ARG A 197 -5.61 13.58 -19.27
C ARG A 197 -5.71 12.73 -20.54
N THR A 198 -6.46 11.64 -20.48
CA THR A 198 -6.84 10.90 -21.67
C THR A 198 -7.61 11.90 -22.52
N PRO A 199 -7.12 12.29 -23.71
CA PRO A 199 -7.87 13.19 -24.55
C PRO A 199 -9.25 12.55 -24.80
N PRO A 200 -10.35 13.34 -24.77
CA PRO A 200 -11.69 12.81 -24.94
C PRO A 200 -11.71 11.98 -26.23
N ARG A 201 -12.00 10.69 -26.07
CA ARG A 201 -12.08 9.76 -27.18
C ARG A 201 -13.11 10.33 -28.16
N PRO A 202 -12.76 10.58 -29.43
CA PRO A 202 -13.70 11.16 -30.38
C PRO A 202 -14.97 10.28 -30.41
N PRO A 203 -16.17 10.88 -30.48
CA PRO A 203 -17.41 10.13 -30.45
C PRO A 203 -17.36 9.04 -31.51
N ARG A 204 -17.42 7.78 -31.07
CA ARG A 204 -17.50 6.63 -31.98
C ARG A 204 -18.72 6.87 -32.87
N PRO A 205 -18.58 6.85 -34.21
CA PRO A 205 -19.75 6.89 -35.07
C PRO A 205 -20.62 5.69 -34.69
N ARG A 206 -21.88 5.96 -34.36
CA ARG A 206 -22.91 4.94 -34.12
C ARG A 206 -22.92 4.01 -35.34
N ARG A 207 -22.27 2.84 -35.23
CA ARG A 207 -22.45 1.75 -36.19
C ARG A 207 -23.90 1.31 -36.07
N GLY A 208 -24.69 1.65 -37.09
CA GLY A 208 -26.04 1.17 -37.25
C GLY A 208 -26.07 -0.35 -37.13
N ALA A 209 -27.14 -0.84 -36.50
CA ALA A 209 -27.39 -2.26 -36.29
C ALA A 209 -27.14 -3.06 -37.56
N ALA A 210 -26.18 -3.98 -37.51
CA ALA A 210 -26.01 -5.02 -38.51
C ALA A 210 -27.23 -5.93 -38.44
N ARG A 211 -28.22 -5.69 -39.30
CA ARG A 211 -29.30 -6.65 -39.54
C ARG A 211 -28.78 -7.69 -40.53
N LEU A 212 -28.71 -8.94 -40.08
CA LEU A 212 -28.50 -10.10 -40.94
C LEU A 212 -29.59 -10.10 -42.05
N ARG A 213 -29.18 -10.15 -43.31
CA ARG A 213 -30.07 -10.30 -44.47
C ARG A 213 -29.96 -11.73 -44.99
N VAL A 214 -31.10 -12.41 -45.12
CA VAL A 214 -31.24 -13.73 -45.74
C VAL A 214 -31.09 -13.59 -47.26
N VAL A 215 -30.33 -14.48 -47.89
CA VAL A 215 -30.17 -14.61 -49.34
C VAL A 215 -31.09 -15.73 -49.83
N PRO A 216 -31.97 -15.52 -50.83
CA PRO A 216 -32.73 -16.61 -51.43
C PRO A 216 -31.83 -17.42 -52.38
N ALA A 217 -32.02 -18.74 -52.38
CA ALA A 217 -31.33 -19.69 -53.24
C ALA A 217 -31.74 -19.49 -54.70
N SER A 218 -30.76 -19.57 -55.60
CA SER A 218 -30.99 -19.62 -57.05
C SER A 218 -31.21 -21.06 -57.50
N GLU A 219 -32.18 -21.22 -58.39
CA GLU A 219 -32.56 -22.44 -59.13
C GLU A 219 -31.44 -22.92 -60.07
#